data_AF-A0A930YJ59-F1
#
_entry.id   AF-A0A930YJ59-F1
#
_cell.length_a   1.000
_cell.length_b   1.000
_cell.length_c   1.000
_cell.angle_alpha   90.00
_cell.angle_beta   90.00
_cell.angle_gamma   90.00
#
_symmetry.space_group_name_H-M   'P 1'
#
loop_
_entity.id
_entity.type
_entity.pdbx_description
1 polymer ?
#
loop_
_entity_poly.entity_id
_entity_poly.type
_entity_poly.pdbx_seq_one_letter_code
_entity_poly.pdbx_strand_id
1 'polypeptide(L)'
;MTEPAGTLRRNVVPGAYRGVAVSSVECDLDEESLRRHFIGREAYRRTRFIVVRHGSQTAVVAVQKASVEPLFSAITGLQLLVGAADCVYLEDPHVDTAIPSALAQAATSRAPDKRGAVVQGRYGHVSFIIDPSPLRITVREVTPPYPPKLLDQVGRVLALAEHLPPIELVPDVVELEDLARSRRSESYLLPCRGGGVAVEGATTDYLDEHPDRREWTLIGCERSQQIHEWFYGERAPQVDICPRKRTGGTGAILAKCCLLETHIEVDDGRVVVPWGASLAQISEALTTLAHKWEPTWAPA
;
A
#
# COMPACT_ATOMS: atom_id res chain seq x y z
N MET A 1 2.13 30.86 14.13
CA MET A 1 0.99 30.38 13.33
C MET A 1 0.43 29.17 14.03
N THR A 2 -0.66 29.38 14.76
CA THR A 2 -1.39 28.36 15.51
C THR A 2 -2.22 27.53 14.53
N GLU A 3 -1.94 26.23 14.41
CA GLU A 3 -2.82 25.31 13.70
C GLU A 3 -4.21 25.32 14.35
N PRO A 4 -5.30 25.28 13.55
CA PRO A 4 -6.65 25.24 14.09
C PRO A 4 -6.88 23.92 14.85
N ALA A 5 -7.55 24.03 15.99
CA ALA A 5 -8.04 22.87 16.72
C ALA A 5 -9.03 22.07 15.86
N GLY A 6 -8.76 20.78 15.66
CA GLY A 6 -9.85 19.79 15.55
C GLY A 6 -9.98 18.96 14.27
N THR A 7 -9.03 18.94 13.33
CA THR A 7 -8.97 17.81 12.39
C THR A 7 -8.08 16.74 13.03
N LEU A 8 -8.68 15.66 13.54
CA LEU A 8 -7.94 14.49 14.01
C LEU A 8 -7.05 14.00 12.87
N ARG A 9 -5.74 14.26 12.98
CA ARG A 9 -4.74 13.80 12.01
C ARG A 9 -4.75 12.27 12.04
N ARG A 10 -5.15 11.64 10.94
CA ARG A 10 -5.07 10.18 10.75
C ARG A 10 -3.69 9.79 10.25
N ASN A 11 -3.35 8.50 10.31
CA ASN A 11 -2.06 7.99 9.84
C ASN A 11 -0.86 8.70 10.47
N VAL A 12 -0.93 9.00 11.77
CA VAL A 12 0.20 9.63 12.48
C VAL A 12 1.29 8.58 12.67
N VAL A 13 2.35 8.70 11.87
CA VAL A 13 3.51 7.82 11.89
C VAL A 13 4.77 8.69 11.99
N PRO A 14 5.73 8.40 12.88
CA PRO A 14 6.99 9.14 12.92
C PRO A 14 7.78 9.03 11.60
N GLY A 15 8.71 9.96 11.37
CA GLY A 15 9.69 9.81 10.28
C GLY A 15 10.60 8.60 10.50
N ALA A 16 10.24 7.46 9.90
CA ALA A 16 10.77 6.14 10.24
C ALA A 16 10.62 5.84 11.75
N TYR A 17 11.65 5.30 12.40
CA TYR A 17 11.73 5.17 13.86
C TYR A 17 12.56 6.30 14.52
N ARG A 18 12.89 7.36 13.75
CA ARG A 18 13.72 8.46 14.28
C ARG A 18 12.88 9.36 15.19
N GLY A 19 13.43 9.64 16.37
CA GLY A 19 12.78 10.52 17.33
C GLY A 19 11.69 9.86 18.17
N VAL A 20 11.59 8.54 18.13
CA VAL A 20 10.81 7.74 19.08
C VAL A 20 11.74 7.26 20.19
N ALA A 21 11.39 7.57 21.44
CA ALA A 21 12.01 6.99 22.62
C ALA A 21 11.03 6.02 23.30
N VAL A 22 11.55 5.06 24.05
CA VAL A 22 10.75 4.15 24.89
C VAL A 22 11.12 4.39 26.35
N SER A 23 10.13 4.51 27.22
CA SER A 23 10.33 4.74 28.65
C SER A 23 9.36 3.90 29.47
N SER A 24 9.86 3.21 30.49
CA SER A 24 9.04 2.52 31.49
C SER A 24 8.84 3.42 32.70
N VAL A 25 7.61 3.51 33.19
CA VAL A 25 7.22 4.34 34.34
C VAL A 25 6.32 3.55 35.29
N GLU A 26 6.29 3.97 36.55
CA GLU A 26 5.44 3.39 37.62
C GLU A 26 4.17 4.20 37.88
N CYS A 27 4.04 5.37 37.24
CA CYS A 27 2.84 6.21 37.34
C CYS A 27 1.75 5.77 36.36
N ASP A 28 0.54 6.25 36.60
CA ASP A 28 -0.57 6.10 35.67
C ASP A 28 -0.26 6.74 34.31
N LEU A 29 -0.84 6.17 33.25
CA LEU A 29 -0.63 6.59 31.85
C LEU A 29 -1.66 7.63 31.36
N ASP A 30 -2.19 8.43 32.28
CA ASP A 30 -3.01 9.61 31.98
C ASP A 30 -2.13 10.86 31.74
N GLU A 31 -2.68 11.87 31.07
CA GLU A 31 -1.90 13.05 30.67
C GLU A 31 -1.34 13.83 31.85
N GLU A 32 -2.06 13.94 32.97
CA GLU A 32 -1.62 14.70 34.14
C GLU A 32 -0.43 14.01 34.82
N SER A 33 -0.53 12.71 35.06
CA SER A 33 0.52 11.89 35.64
C SER A 33 1.78 11.87 34.75
N LEU A 34 1.61 11.72 33.43
CA LEU A 34 2.73 11.76 32.49
C LEU A 34 3.38 13.15 32.41
N ARG A 35 2.61 14.23 32.47
CA ARG A 35 3.14 15.60 32.56
C ARG A 35 3.99 15.79 33.82
N ARG A 36 3.48 15.39 34.99
CA ARG A 36 4.23 15.44 36.26
C ARG A 36 5.50 14.61 36.18
N HIS A 37 5.47 13.48 35.48
CA HIS A 37 6.64 12.62 35.31
C HIS A 37 7.71 13.24 34.41
N PHE A 38 7.34 13.75 33.23
CA PHE A 38 8.31 14.12 32.18
C PHE A 38 8.70 15.61 32.13
N ILE A 39 7.83 16.54 32.51
CA ILE A 39 8.16 17.98 32.42
C ILE A 39 9.37 18.30 33.32
N GLY A 40 10.32 19.03 32.78
CA GLY A 40 11.59 19.39 33.44
C GLY A 40 12.68 18.33 33.32
N ARG A 41 12.36 17.08 32.97
CA ARG A 41 13.38 16.07 32.64
C ARG A 41 13.96 16.34 31.26
N GLU A 42 15.18 15.88 31.03
CA GLU A 42 15.84 16.05 29.74
C GLU A 42 15.47 14.94 28.74
N ALA A 43 15.37 15.31 27.46
CA ALA A 43 15.25 14.38 26.35
C ALA A 43 16.30 14.67 25.27
N TYR A 44 16.71 13.62 24.56
CA TYR A 44 17.60 13.74 23.41
C TYR A 44 17.00 14.68 22.35
N ARG A 45 17.83 15.50 21.71
CA ARG A 45 17.38 16.56 20.79
C ARG A 45 16.47 16.09 19.65
N ARG A 46 16.60 14.85 19.19
CA ARG A 46 15.72 14.29 18.15
C ARG A 46 14.47 13.62 18.70
N THR A 47 14.34 13.39 20.00
CA THR A 47 13.13 12.78 20.59
C THR A 47 11.95 13.73 20.40
N ARG A 48 10.96 13.28 19.65
CA ARG A 48 9.70 13.98 19.38
C ARG A 48 8.53 13.25 20.02
N PHE A 49 8.64 11.94 20.13
CA PHE A 49 7.63 11.07 20.71
C PHE A 49 8.25 10.16 21.77
N ILE A 50 7.46 9.83 22.79
CA ILE A 50 7.82 8.83 23.79
C ILE A 50 6.71 7.78 23.84
N VAL A 51 7.09 6.53 23.60
CA VAL A 51 6.28 5.35 23.94
C VAL A 51 6.47 5.10 25.42
N VAL A 52 5.41 5.27 26.19
CA VAL A 52 5.42 5.10 27.64
C VAL A 52 4.81 3.76 28.01
N ARG A 53 5.52 2.97 28.80
CA ARG A 53 5.12 1.64 29.26
C ARG A 53 4.90 1.65 30.77
N HIS A 54 3.80 1.05 31.22
CA HIS A 54 3.57 0.68 32.62
C HIS A 54 3.02 -0.76 32.63
N GLY A 55 3.88 -1.72 32.96
CA GLY A 55 3.58 -3.14 32.75
C GLY A 55 3.21 -3.46 31.29
N SER A 56 2.01 -4.01 31.07
CA SER A 56 1.46 -4.29 29.74
C SER A 56 0.79 -3.10 29.07
N GLN A 57 0.50 -2.03 29.81
CA GLN A 57 -0.14 -0.84 29.28
C GLN A 57 0.85 0.02 28.50
N THR A 58 0.36 0.70 27.48
CA THR A 58 1.17 1.50 26.56
C THR A 58 0.45 2.79 26.20
N ALA A 59 1.14 3.92 26.25
CA ALA A 59 0.64 5.20 25.75
C ALA A 59 1.70 5.85 24.85
N VAL A 60 1.28 6.78 23.99
CA VAL A 60 2.20 7.57 23.16
C VAL A 60 1.97 9.05 23.42
N VAL A 61 3.07 9.76 23.72
CA VAL A 61 3.06 11.21 23.94
C VAL A 61 3.96 11.91 22.94
N ALA A 62 3.60 13.12 22.52
CA ALA A 62 4.49 14.06 21.87
C ALA A 62 5.15 14.97 22.91
N VAL A 63 6.42 15.31 22.71
CA VAL A 63 7.19 16.17 23.62
C VAL A 63 7.76 17.39 22.93
N GLN A 64 7.66 18.52 23.60
CA GLN A 64 8.35 19.76 23.25
C GLN A 64 9.54 19.94 24.18
N LYS A 65 10.67 20.37 23.62
CA LYS A 65 11.91 20.60 24.36
C LYS A 65 12.23 22.10 24.33
N ALA A 66 12.92 22.59 25.36
CA ALA A 66 13.34 23.98 25.42
C ALA A 66 14.26 24.38 24.24
N SER A 67 15.11 23.46 23.79
CA SER A 67 15.96 23.63 22.61
C SER A 67 16.21 22.29 21.90
N VAL A 68 16.56 22.37 20.62
CA VAL A 68 17.03 21.23 19.79
C VAL A 68 18.51 21.36 19.42
N GLU A 69 19.18 22.42 19.85
CA GLU A 69 20.61 22.67 19.63
C GLU A 69 21.52 21.78 20.50
N PRO A 70 21.41 21.79 21.84
CA PRO A 70 22.22 20.92 22.69
C PRO A 70 21.84 19.45 22.51
N LEU A 71 22.69 18.52 22.96
CA LEU A 71 22.44 17.08 22.81
C LEU A 71 21.17 16.63 23.55
N PHE A 72 20.97 17.18 24.75
CA PHE A 72 19.81 16.98 25.60
C PHE A 72 19.23 18.34 26.00
N SER A 73 17.91 18.39 26.18
CA SER A 73 17.23 19.59 26.62
C SER A 73 15.99 19.23 27.44
N ALA A 74 15.67 20.06 28.42
CA ALA A 74 14.49 19.89 29.26
C ALA A 74 13.20 19.85 28.41
N ILE A 75 12.33 18.90 28.73
CA ILE A 75 10.98 18.80 28.19
C ILE A 75 10.15 19.93 28.83
N THR A 76 9.59 20.79 27.98
CA THR A 76 8.77 21.95 28.39
C THR A 76 7.29 21.78 28.08
N GLY A 77 6.95 20.84 27.22
CA GLY A 77 5.57 20.53 26.86
C GLY A 77 5.39 19.04 26.59
N LEU A 78 4.21 18.54 26.91
CA LEU A 78 3.80 17.16 26.66
C LEU A 78 2.33 17.18 26.21
N GLN A 79 2.03 16.36 25.21
CA GLN A 79 0.67 16.10 24.72
C GLN A 79 0.47 14.60 24.62
N LEU A 80 -0.60 14.08 25.23
CA LEU A 80 -1.02 12.69 25.05
C LEU A 80 -1.64 12.51 23.67
N LEU A 81 -1.07 11.64 22.84
CA LEU A 81 -1.59 11.35 21.50
C LEU A 81 -2.57 10.17 21.51
N VAL A 82 -2.22 9.11 22.24
CA VAL A 82 -3.09 7.96 22.48
C VAL A 82 -2.82 7.39 23.88
N GLY A 83 -3.90 7.20 24.64
CA GLY A 83 -3.84 6.68 26.00
C GLY A 83 -3.84 5.15 26.08
N ALA A 84 -3.60 4.63 27.27
CA ALA A 84 -3.46 3.19 27.53
C ALA A 84 -4.67 2.34 27.14
N ALA A 85 -5.88 2.87 27.22
CA ALA A 85 -7.10 2.15 26.84
C ALA A 85 -7.18 1.89 25.32
N ASP A 86 -6.65 2.80 24.51
CA ASP A 86 -6.80 2.83 23.06
C ASP A 86 -5.51 2.47 22.30
N CYS A 87 -4.47 2.07 23.01
CA CYS A 87 -3.18 1.73 22.44
C CYS A 87 -2.75 0.30 22.80
N VAL A 88 -2.15 -0.40 21.85
CA VAL A 88 -1.53 -1.72 22.05
C VAL A 88 -0.04 -1.65 21.76
N TYR A 89 0.73 -2.53 22.40
CA TYR A 89 2.11 -2.79 22.03
C TYR A 89 2.22 -4.17 21.40
N LEU A 90 2.72 -4.22 20.17
CA LEU A 90 2.88 -5.42 19.38
C LEU A 90 4.37 -5.72 19.24
N GLU A 91 4.74 -6.97 19.49
CA GLU A 91 6.04 -7.49 19.14
C GLU A 91 5.91 -8.27 17.84
N ASP A 92 6.72 -7.88 16.84
CA ASP A 92 6.77 -8.52 15.53
C ASP A 92 8.14 -8.34 14.87
N PRO A 93 9.05 -9.32 15.00
CA PRO A 93 10.40 -9.17 14.43
C PRO A 93 10.41 -9.15 12.89
N HIS A 94 9.26 -9.37 12.22
CA HIS A 94 9.16 -9.35 10.77
C HIS A 94 8.66 -8.03 10.19
N VAL A 95 8.09 -7.14 11.01
CA VAL A 95 7.59 -5.82 10.58
C VAL A 95 8.74 -4.82 10.53
N ASP A 96 8.93 -4.19 9.37
CA ASP A 96 9.81 -3.03 9.25
C ASP A 96 9.06 -1.77 9.73
N THR A 97 9.46 -1.26 10.89
CA THR A 97 8.80 -0.11 11.54
C THR A 97 9.18 1.23 10.94
N ALA A 98 10.06 1.27 9.93
CA ALA A 98 10.28 2.45 9.10
C ALA A 98 9.24 2.60 7.98
N ILE A 99 8.52 1.53 7.64
CA ILE A 99 7.59 1.49 6.51
C ILE A 99 6.15 1.76 6.98
N PRO A 100 5.53 2.90 6.61
CA PRO A 100 4.19 3.27 7.07
C PRO A 100 3.11 2.22 6.73
N SER A 101 3.17 1.64 5.53
CA SER A 101 2.24 0.57 5.12
C SER A 101 2.39 -0.69 5.97
N ALA A 102 3.60 -1.04 6.40
CA ALA A 102 3.84 -2.20 7.27
C ALA A 102 3.30 -1.96 8.69
N LEU A 103 3.48 -0.74 9.23
CA LEU A 103 2.87 -0.35 10.51
C LEU A 103 1.33 -0.39 10.44
N ALA A 104 0.74 0.16 9.38
CA ALA A 104 -0.70 0.11 9.20
C ALA A 104 -1.22 -1.32 9.07
N GLN A 105 -0.55 -2.17 8.29
CA GLN A 105 -0.93 -3.58 8.18
C GLN A 105 -0.87 -4.30 9.54
N ALA A 106 0.21 -4.10 10.31
CA ALA A 106 0.33 -4.69 11.65
C ALA A 106 -0.79 -4.21 12.59
N ALA A 107 -1.10 -2.91 12.56
CA ALA A 107 -2.15 -2.31 13.38
C ALA A 107 -3.55 -2.86 13.01
N THR A 108 -3.92 -2.81 11.73
CA THR A 108 -5.26 -3.20 11.27
C THR A 108 -5.50 -4.71 11.36
N SER A 109 -4.47 -5.54 11.17
CA SER A 109 -4.61 -7.00 11.28
C SER A 109 -4.65 -7.52 12.70
N ARG A 110 -3.92 -6.89 13.65
CA ARG A 110 -3.74 -7.42 15.01
C ARG A 110 -4.51 -6.64 16.07
N ALA A 111 -4.89 -5.40 15.79
CA ALA A 111 -5.59 -4.53 16.73
C ALA A 111 -6.54 -3.54 16.02
N PRO A 112 -7.51 -4.04 15.21
CA PRO A 112 -8.41 -3.19 14.43
C PRO A 112 -9.26 -2.24 15.29
N ASP A 113 -9.53 -2.62 16.55
CA ASP A 113 -10.35 -1.83 17.48
C ASP A 113 -9.54 -0.80 18.28
N LYS A 114 -8.22 -0.70 18.04
CA LYS A 114 -7.34 0.24 18.74
C LYS A 114 -7.03 1.44 17.86
N ARG A 115 -6.99 2.62 18.50
CA ARG A 115 -6.56 3.84 17.83
C ARG A 115 -5.06 3.85 17.61
N GLY A 116 -4.28 3.32 18.54
CA GLY A 116 -2.82 3.31 18.46
C GLY A 116 -2.25 1.89 18.46
N ALA A 117 -1.27 1.66 17.60
CA ALA A 117 -0.42 0.47 17.66
C ALA A 117 1.05 0.91 17.72
N VAL A 118 1.72 0.55 18.80
CA VAL A 118 3.18 0.59 18.90
C VAL A 118 3.70 -0.76 18.47
N VAL A 119 4.71 -0.80 17.60
CA VAL A 119 5.30 -2.03 17.11
C VAL A 119 6.79 -2.03 17.43
N GLN A 120 7.24 -3.08 18.11
CA GLN A 120 8.66 -3.45 18.19
C GLN A 120 8.95 -4.44 17.06
N GLY A 121 9.66 -3.92 16.06
CA GLY A 121 9.85 -4.54 14.76
C GLY A 121 11.18 -5.23 14.54
N ARG A 122 11.50 -5.39 13.26
CA ARG A 122 12.84 -5.76 12.76
C ARG A 122 13.93 -4.95 13.47
N TYR A 123 15.02 -5.63 13.79
CA TYR A 123 16.18 -5.06 14.49
C TYR A 123 15.86 -4.50 15.90
N GLY A 124 14.68 -4.80 16.45
CA GLY A 124 14.22 -4.27 17.73
C GLY A 124 13.78 -2.80 17.67
N HIS A 125 13.63 -2.22 16.48
CA HIS A 125 13.20 -0.83 16.34
C HIS A 125 11.74 -0.65 16.73
N VAL A 126 11.47 0.37 17.54
CA VAL A 126 10.13 0.72 17.98
C VAL A 126 9.62 1.93 17.21
N SER A 127 8.44 1.81 16.62
CA SER A 127 7.67 2.94 16.06
C SER A 127 6.19 2.72 16.31
N PHE A 128 5.34 3.62 15.81
CA PHE A 128 3.90 3.53 16.01
C PHE A 128 3.11 4.09 14.83
N ILE A 129 1.83 3.72 14.79
CA ILE A 129 0.80 4.39 14.01
C ILE A 129 -0.40 4.72 14.90
N ILE A 130 -0.95 5.93 14.74
CA ILE A 130 -2.19 6.36 15.41
C ILE A 130 -3.24 6.70 14.36
N ASP A 131 -4.48 6.30 14.66
CA ASP A 131 -5.68 6.39 13.84
C ASP A 131 -5.40 5.90 12.39
N PRO A 132 -5.02 4.61 12.21
CA PRO A 132 -4.68 4.06 10.91
C PRO A 132 -5.88 4.12 9.95
N SER A 133 -5.65 4.71 8.80
CA SER A 133 -6.62 4.91 7.72
C SER A 133 -5.87 4.88 6.38
N PRO A 134 -5.27 3.74 6.00
CA PRO A 134 -4.39 3.67 4.85
C PRO A 134 -5.12 4.02 3.55
N LEU A 135 -4.39 4.64 2.61
CA LEU A 135 -4.87 4.85 1.25
C LEU A 135 -5.09 3.50 0.58
N ARG A 136 -6.34 3.19 0.25
CA ARG A 136 -6.70 1.96 -0.47
C ARG A 136 -6.45 2.15 -1.96
N ILE A 137 -5.58 1.32 -2.54
CA ILE A 137 -5.30 1.32 -3.99
C ILE A 137 -5.81 0.01 -4.59
N THR A 138 -6.77 0.12 -5.50
CA THR A 138 -7.23 -1.02 -6.29
C THR A 138 -6.24 -1.34 -7.39
N VAL A 139 -5.63 -2.52 -7.34
CA VAL A 139 -4.67 -2.99 -8.34
C VAL A 139 -5.37 -3.94 -9.31
N ARG A 140 -5.52 -3.48 -10.56
CA ARG A 140 -6.21 -4.22 -11.62
C ARG A 140 -5.25 -5.02 -12.47
N GLU A 141 -5.47 -6.32 -12.52
CA GLU A 141 -4.61 -7.25 -13.24
C GLU A 141 -5.41 -8.40 -13.86
N VAL A 142 -4.77 -9.10 -14.79
CA VAL A 142 -5.20 -10.39 -15.34
C VAL A 142 -4.15 -11.44 -15.02
N THR A 143 -4.61 -12.61 -14.63
CA THR A 143 -3.83 -13.84 -14.40
C THR A 143 -4.42 -15.02 -15.17
N PRO A 144 -3.62 -16.08 -15.38
CA PRO A 144 -2.17 -16.19 -15.15
C PRO A 144 -1.33 -15.40 -16.21
N PRO A 145 0.01 -15.26 -16.04
CA PRO A 145 0.88 -15.96 -15.09
C PRO A 145 0.67 -15.56 -13.62
N TYR A 146 0.93 -16.50 -12.71
CA TYR A 146 0.98 -16.26 -11.27
C TYR A 146 2.43 -16.06 -10.78
N PRO A 147 2.64 -15.25 -9.73
CA PRO A 147 1.66 -14.35 -9.10
C PRO A 147 1.23 -13.20 -10.03
N PRO A 148 0.11 -12.48 -9.75
CA PRO A 148 -0.26 -11.29 -10.52
C PRO A 148 0.89 -10.28 -10.45
N LYS A 149 1.55 -10.06 -11.60
CA LYS A 149 2.85 -9.38 -11.68
C LYS A 149 2.83 -7.95 -11.14
N LEU A 150 1.87 -7.12 -11.56
CA LEU A 150 1.72 -5.75 -11.07
C LEU A 150 1.45 -5.73 -9.57
N LEU A 151 0.56 -6.59 -9.06
CA LEU A 151 0.28 -6.67 -7.62
C LEU A 151 1.54 -7.03 -6.81
N ASP A 152 2.28 -8.05 -7.26
CA ASP A 152 3.57 -8.45 -6.66
C ASP A 152 4.57 -7.29 -6.68
N GLN A 153 4.78 -6.67 -7.84
CA GLN A 153 5.74 -5.58 -7.99
C GLN A 153 5.37 -4.36 -7.13
N VAL A 154 4.08 -4.02 -7.02
CA VAL A 154 3.60 -2.96 -6.14
C VAL A 154 3.88 -3.29 -4.68
N GLY A 155 3.62 -4.53 -4.25
CA GLY A 155 3.95 -5.00 -2.90
C GLY A 155 5.45 -4.86 -2.60
N ARG A 156 6.31 -5.21 -3.55
CA ARG A 156 7.77 -5.08 -3.42
C ARG A 156 8.24 -3.63 -3.32
N VAL A 157 7.61 -2.70 -4.06
CA VAL A 157 7.91 -1.26 -3.94
C VAL A 157 7.46 -0.74 -2.57
N LEU A 158 6.25 -1.08 -2.14
CA LEU A 158 5.73 -0.64 -0.83
C LEU A 158 6.55 -1.17 0.34
N ALA A 159 7.12 -2.38 0.23
CA ALA A 159 7.99 -2.95 1.25
C ALA A 159 9.24 -2.10 1.57
N LEU A 160 9.57 -1.13 0.71
CA LEU A 160 10.73 -0.22 0.85
C LEU A 160 10.31 1.27 0.84
N ALA A 161 9.02 1.57 0.84
CA ALA A 161 8.52 2.93 0.67
C ALA A 161 8.34 3.68 2.00
N GLU A 162 9.43 4.23 2.54
CA GLU A 162 9.40 5.08 3.74
C GLU A 162 8.70 6.44 3.50
N HIS A 163 8.64 6.89 2.24
CA HIS A 163 8.20 8.23 1.84
C HIS A 163 6.72 8.29 1.45
N LEU A 164 6.04 7.15 1.34
CA LEU A 164 4.62 7.08 0.97
C LEU A 164 3.74 7.02 2.22
N PRO A 165 2.49 7.52 2.15
CA PRO A 165 1.51 7.28 3.20
C PRO A 165 1.31 5.77 3.40
N PRO A 166 0.73 5.35 4.55
CA PRO A 166 0.26 3.99 4.67
C PRO A 166 -0.70 3.66 3.53
N ILE A 167 -0.40 2.60 2.79
CA ILE A 167 -1.18 2.14 1.63
C ILE A 167 -1.63 0.71 1.87
N GLU A 168 -2.90 0.44 1.58
CA GLU A 168 -3.49 -0.88 1.52
C GLU A 168 -3.76 -1.26 0.06
N LEU A 169 -3.24 -2.41 -0.37
CA LEU A 169 -3.49 -2.93 -1.71
C LEU A 169 -4.80 -3.72 -1.71
N VAL A 170 -5.68 -3.38 -2.66
CA VAL A 170 -6.94 -4.09 -2.90
C VAL A 170 -6.82 -4.81 -4.24
N PRO A 171 -6.59 -6.15 -4.24
CA PRO A 171 -6.50 -6.91 -5.48
C PRO A 171 -7.83 -6.89 -6.24
N ASP A 172 -7.78 -6.56 -7.52
CA ASP A 172 -8.90 -6.69 -8.46
C ASP A 172 -8.40 -7.46 -9.69
N VAL A 173 -8.20 -8.76 -9.49
CA VAL A 173 -7.55 -9.66 -10.45
C VAL A 173 -8.60 -10.48 -11.20
N VAL A 174 -8.49 -10.51 -12.53
CA VAL A 174 -9.34 -11.32 -13.40
C VAL A 174 -8.59 -12.59 -13.82
N GLU A 175 -9.23 -13.73 -13.64
CA GLU A 175 -8.70 -15.02 -14.10
C GLU A 175 -9.16 -15.32 -15.53
N LEU A 176 -8.21 -15.66 -16.41
CA LEU A 176 -8.50 -15.99 -17.81
C LEU A 176 -9.41 -17.22 -17.95
N GLU A 177 -9.28 -18.21 -17.07
CA GLU A 177 -10.15 -19.38 -17.06
C GLU A 177 -11.60 -19.04 -16.72
N ASP A 178 -11.82 -18.14 -15.75
CA ASP A 178 -13.17 -17.72 -15.37
C ASP A 178 -13.85 -16.93 -16.49
N LEU A 179 -13.07 -16.10 -17.19
CA LEU A 179 -13.54 -15.44 -18.41
C LEU A 179 -13.91 -16.44 -19.51
N ALA A 180 -13.10 -17.47 -19.73
CA ALA A 180 -13.42 -18.54 -20.68
C ALA A 180 -14.74 -19.25 -20.29
N ARG A 181 -14.91 -19.59 -19.01
CA ARG A 181 -16.15 -20.22 -18.49
C ARG A 181 -17.39 -19.33 -18.67
N SER A 182 -17.23 -18.01 -18.57
CA SER A 182 -18.33 -17.04 -18.74
C SER A 182 -18.86 -16.97 -20.17
N ARG A 183 -18.05 -17.35 -21.17
CA ARG A 183 -18.44 -17.41 -22.58
C ARG A 183 -17.86 -18.66 -23.24
N ARG A 184 -18.60 -19.76 -23.09
CA ARG A 184 -18.19 -21.08 -23.60
C ARG A 184 -18.00 -21.08 -25.12
N SER A 185 -16.87 -21.64 -25.54
CA SER A 185 -16.46 -21.89 -26.93
C SER A 185 -15.75 -23.23 -27.02
N GLU A 186 -15.80 -23.90 -28.17
CA GLU A 186 -15.08 -25.16 -28.43
C GLU A 186 -13.57 -24.94 -28.63
N SER A 187 -13.20 -23.72 -29.07
CA SER A 187 -11.82 -23.29 -29.27
C SER A 187 -11.62 -21.88 -28.76
N TYR A 188 -10.49 -21.65 -28.08
CA TYR A 188 -10.05 -20.35 -27.60
C TYR A 188 -8.69 -20.00 -28.18
N LEU A 189 -8.53 -18.72 -28.47
CA LEU A 189 -7.25 -18.11 -28.79
C LEU A 189 -6.86 -17.16 -27.67
N LEU A 190 -5.68 -17.34 -27.08
CA LEU A 190 -5.14 -16.51 -25.99
C LEU A 190 -4.00 -15.61 -26.49
N PRO A 191 -3.62 -14.56 -25.74
CA PRO A 191 -2.61 -13.61 -26.21
C PRO A 191 -1.20 -14.19 -26.25
N CYS A 192 -0.84 -15.09 -25.34
CA CYS A 192 0.47 -15.72 -25.33
C CYS A 192 0.51 -17.08 -24.63
N ARG A 193 1.38 -18.00 -25.10
CA ARG A 193 1.69 -19.28 -24.45
C ARG A 193 2.33 -19.09 -23.08
N GLY A 194 3.12 -18.03 -22.93
CA GLY A 194 3.86 -17.73 -21.70
C GLY A 194 3.00 -17.58 -20.44
N GLY A 195 1.69 -17.36 -20.58
CA GLY A 195 0.74 -17.37 -19.46
C GLY A 195 0.36 -18.76 -18.95
N GLY A 196 0.65 -19.82 -19.72
CA GLY A 196 0.42 -21.22 -19.34
C GLY A 196 -1.05 -21.65 -19.26
N VAL A 197 -2.00 -20.81 -19.70
CA VAL A 197 -3.43 -21.13 -19.67
C VAL A 197 -3.76 -22.19 -20.71
N ALA A 198 -4.46 -23.24 -20.29
CA ALA A 198 -5.22 -24.11 -21.17
C ALA A 198 -6.64 -24.21 -20.63
N VAL A 199 -7.65 -24.00 -21.47
CA VAL A 199 -9.05 -24.09 -21.04
C VAL A 199 -9.49 -25.55 -21.09
N GLU A 200 -9.79 -26.11 -19.92
CA GLU A 200 -10.23 -27.51 -19.82
C GLU A 200 -11.48 -27.77 -20.69
N GLY A 201 -11.44 -28.85 -21.47
CA GLY A 201 -12.54 -29.25 -22.34
C GLY A 201 -12.66 -28.44 -23.64
N ALA A 202 -11.72 -27.55 -23.94
CA ALA A 202 -11.68 -26.79 -25.19
C ALA A 202 -10.28 -26.82 -25.83
N THR A 203 -10.23 -26.65 -27.14
CA THR A 203 -8.95 -26.44 -27.83
C THR A 203 -8.41 -25.05 -27.46
N THR A 204 -7.12 -24.98 -27.12
CA THR A 204 -6.48 -23.72 -26.75
C THR A 204 -5.25 -23.48 -27.62
N ASP A 205 -5.31 -22.40 -28.40
CA ASP A 205 -4.24 -21.91 -29.26
C ASP A 205 -3.74 -20.53 -28.75
N TYR A 206 -2.57 -20.06 -29.21
CA TYR A 206 -1.93 -18.83 -28.70
C TYR A 206 -1.47 -17.90 -29.82
N LEU A 207 -1.80 -16.61 -29.74
CA LEU A 207 -1.49 -15.61 -30.76
C LEU A 207 0.02 -15.45 -31.02
N ASP A 208 0.86 -15.59 -29.99
CA ASP A 208 2.32 -15.47 -30.11
C ASP A 208 2.97 -16.63 -30.89
N GLU A 209 2.25 -17.73 -31.10
CA GLU A 209 2.70 -18.89 -31.88
C GLU A 209 2.20 -18.85 -33.34
N HIS A 210 1.34 -17.89 -33.67
CA HIS A 210 0.75 -17.73 -35.01
C HIS A 210 0.17 -19.05 -35.57
N PRO A 211 -0.81 -19.66 -34.89
CA PRO A 211 -1.41 -20.93 -35.29
C PRO A 211 -2.17 -20.81 -36.61
N ASP A 212 -2.36 -21.95 -37.29
CA ASP A 212 -3.28 -22.03 -38.42
C ASP A 212 -4.68 -21.59 -38.01
N ARG A 213 -5.34 -20.86 -38.90
CA ARG A 213 -6.66 -20.26 -38.66
C ARG A 213 -7.72 -21.30 -38.29
N ARG A 214 -8.51 -21.01 -37.25
CA ARG A 214 -9.70 -21.79 -36.83
C ARG A 214 -10.82 -20.86 -36.38
N GLU A 215 -12.01 -21.44 -36.21
CA GLU A 215 -13.13 -20.78 -35.53
C GLU A 215 -12.87 -20.78 -34.02
N TRP A 216 -12.33 -19.68 -33.50
CA TRP A 216 -12.00 -19.49 -32.09
C TRP A 216 -12.66 -18.25 -31.49
N THR A 217 -12.80 -18.26 -30.17
CA THR A 217 -13.07 -17.05 -29.39
C THR A 217 -11.75 -16.50 -28.84
N LEU A 218 -11.42 -15.25 -29.17
CA LEU A 218 -10.25 -14.57 -28.65
C LEU A 218 -10.50 -14.09 -27.20
N ILE A 219 -9.76 -14.65 -26.25
CA ILE A 219 -9.68 -14.10 -24.90
C ILE A 219 -8.49 -13.15 -24.89
N GLY A 220 -8.74 -11.84 -24.97
CA GLY A 220 -7.66 -10.87 -25.19
C GLY A 220 -8.11 -9.44 -25.00
N CYS A 221 -7.25 -8.49 -25.31
CA CYS A 221 -7.57 -7.06 -25.28
C CYS A 221 -7.36 -6.43 -26.66
N GLU A 222 -7.39 -5.10 -26.77
CA GLU A 222 -7.18 -4.40 -28.04
C GLU A 222 -5.86 -4.79 -28.74
N ARG A 223 -4.76 -4.96 -27.99
CA ARG A 223 -3.50 -5.42 -28.58
C ARG A 223 -3.64 -6.80 -29.22
N SER A 224 -4.38 -7.70 -28.59
CA SER A 224 -4.64 -9.04 -29.12
C SER A 224 -5.45 -8.97 -30.42
N GLN A 225 -6.43 -8.06 -30.50
CA GLN A 225 -7.18 -7.82 -31.75
C GLN A 225 -6.29 -7.30 -32.86
N GLN A 226 -5.41 -6.32 -32.58
CA GLN A 226 -4.47 -5.80 -33.58
C GLN A 226 -3.53 -6.89 -34.12
N ILE A 227 -3.05 -7.79 -33.24
CA ILE A 227 -2.21 -8.91 -33.64
C ILE A 227 -3.01 -9.92 -34.48
N HIS A 228 -4.23 -10.26 -34.07
CA HIS A 228 -5.10 -11.15 -34.84
C HIS A 228 -5.42 -10.57 -36.22
N GLU A 229 -5.79 -9.30 -36.30
CA GLU A 229 -6.08 -8.59 -37.55
C GLU A 229 -4.85 -8.54 -38.47
N TRP A 230 -3.65 -8.36 -37.91
CA TRP A 230 -2.41 -8.43 -38.66
C TRP A 230 -2.14 -9.82 -39.25
N PHE A 231 -2.35 -10.90 -38.48
CA PHE A 231 -2.08 -12.27 -38.92
C PHE A 231 -3.15 -12.83 -39.85
N TYR A 232 -4.43 -12.52 -39.60
CA TYR A 232 -5.57 -13.18 -40.23
C TYR A 232 -6.45 -12.26 -41.06
N GLY A 233 -6.12 -10.96 -41.14
CA GLY A 233 -6.81 -9.97 -41.97
C GLY A 233 -8.13 -9.44 -41.42
N GLU A 234 -8.54 -9.86 -40.21
CA GLU A 234 -9.78 -9.42 -39.58
C GLU A 234 -9.74 -9.56 -38.05
N ARG A 235 -10.74 -9.02 -37.35
CA ARG A 235 -10.88 -9.14 -35.89
C ARG A 235 -11.68 -10.38 -35.50
N ALA A 236 -11.28 -11.02 -34.40
CA ALA A 236 -11.96 -12.21 -33.88
C ALA A 236 -13.13 -11.85 -32.94
N PRO A 237 -14.14 -12.73 -32.78
CA PRO A 237 -15.06 -12.67 -31.65
C PRO A 237 -14.29 -12.68 -30.32
N GLN A 238 -14.52 -11.70 -29.45
CA GLN A 238 -13.65 -11.47 -28.28
C GLN A 238 -14.38 -11.48 -26.93
N VAL A 239 -13.68 -11.97 -25.92
CA VAL A 239 -13.91 -11.67 -24.50
C VAL A 239 -12.81 -10.70 -24.04
N ASP A 240 -13.20 -9.47 -23.68
CA ASP A 240 -12.24 -8.41 -23.31
C ASP A 240 -11.70 -8.62 -21.90
N ILE A 241 -10.37 -8.70 -21.78
CA ILE A 241 -9.65 -8.89 -20.51
C ILE A 241 -9.04 -7.60 -19.98
N CYS A 242 -9.19 -6.47 -20.67
CA CYS A 242 -8.38 -5.28 -20.46
C CYS A 242 -8.55 -4.67 -19.05
N PRO A 243 -7.52 -4.70 -18.17
CA PRO A 243 -7.58 -4.03 -16.86
C PRO A 243 -7.90 -2.54 -17.00
N ARG A 244 -7.46 -1.94 -18.11
CA ARG A 244 -7.64 -0.52 -18.41
C ARG A 244 -9.11 -0.17 -18.68
N LYS A 245 -9.91 -1.05 -19.27
CA LYS A 245 -11.29 -0.74 -19.68
C LYS A 245 -12.33 -1.14 -18.64
N ARG A 246 -11.95 -1.88 -17.60
CA ARG A 246 -12.89 -2.33 -16.58
C ARG A 246 -13.60 -1.16 -15.90
N THR A 247 -14.91 -1.26 -15.81
CA THR A 247 -15.78 -0.29 -15.15
C THR A 247 -15.97 -0.63 -13.68
N GLY A 248 -16.45 0.33 -12.89
CA GLY A 248 -16.59 0.19 -11.44
C GLY A 248 -15.28 0.51 -10.70
N GLY A 249 -15.27 0.32 -9.39
CA GLY A 249 -14.19 0.77 -8.51
C GLY A 249 -14.34 2.23 -8.09
N THR A 250 -14.10 2.49 -6.81
CA THR A 250 -14.08 3.83 -6.20
C THR A 250 -12.70 4.05 -5.59
N GLY A 251 -12.15 5.26 -5.69
CA GLY A 251 -10.86 5.57 -5.09
C GLY A 251 -9.68 5.46 -6.05
N ALA A 252 -8.49 5.29 -5.50
CA ALA A 252 -7.24 5.18 -6.25
C ALA A 252 -7.16 3.86 -7.02
N ILE A 253 -6.93 3.93 -8.34
CA ILE A 253 -6.81 2.74 -9.20
C ILE A 253 -5.44 2.70 -9.86
N LEU A 254 -4.79 1.53 -9.83
CA LEU A 254 -3.58 1.23 -10.57
C LEU A 254 -3.84 0.07 -11.53
N ALA A 255 -3.57 0.25 -12.82
CA ALA A 255 -3.81 -0.77 -13.84
C ALA A 255 -2.63 -0.88 -14.82
N LYS A 256 -2.50 -2.02 -15.50
CA LYS A 256 -1.54 -2.20 -16.61
C LYS A 256 -2.20 -2.06 -17.98
N CYS A 257 -1.44 -1.61 -18.97
CA CYS A 257 -1.86 -1.59 -20.37
C CYS A 257 -0.71 -1.98 -21.31
N CYS A 258 -0.98 -2.89 -22.25
CA CYS A 258 -0.03 -3.33 -23.29
C CYS A 258 0.02 -2.43 -24.53
N LEU A 259 -0.89 -1.45 -24.64
CA LEU A 259 -0.78 -0.37 -25.62
C LEU A 259 0.12 0.77 -25.13
N LEU A 260 0.42 0.78 -23.83
CA LEU A 260 1.31 1.75 -23.21
C LEU A 260 2.70 1.14 -23.08
N GLU A 261 3.70 1.78 -23.68
CA GLU A 261 5.04 1.17 -23.85
C GLU A 261 6.07 1.72 -22.86
N THR A 262 6.15 3.04 -22.68
CA THR A 262 7.32 3.68 -22.04
C THR A 262 7.02 4.59 -20.86
N HIS A 263 5.80 5.11 -20.73
CA HIS A 263 5.43 6.11 -19.72
C HIS A 263 4.22 5.66 -18.92
N ILE A 264 3.97 6.34 -17.80
CA ILE A 264 2.71 6.19 -17.07
C ILE A 264 1.68 7.18 -17.63
N GLU A 265 0.40 6.79 -17.64
CA GLU A 265 -0.70 7.70 -17.92
C GLU A 265 -1.49 7.95 -16.65
N VAL A 266 -1.89 9.21 -16.43
CA VAL A 266 -2.67 9.63 -15.27
C VAL A 266 -4.00 10.15 -15.77
N ASP A 267 -5.09 9.59 -15.25
CA ASP A 267 -6.46 10.00 -15.53
C ASP A 267 -7.25 9.99 -14.23
N ASP A 268 -8.13 10.96 -14.02
CA ASP A 268 -8.82 11.29 -12.77
C ASP A 268 -8.86 10.22 -11.64
N GLY A 269 -7.78 10.10 -10.85
CA GLY A 269 -7.74 9.21 -9.67
C GLY A 269 -7.16 7.83 -9.96
N ARG A 270 -6.62 7.65 -11.17
CA ARG A 270 -6.16 6.42 -11.73
C ARG A 270 -4.82 6.61 -12.44
N VAL A 271 -3.95 5.63 -12.28
CA VAL A 271 -2.68 5.56 -13.01
C VAL A 271 -2.64 4.26 -13.81
N VAL A 272 -2.20 4.36 -15.06
CA VAL A 272 -1.99 3.22 -15.94
C VAL A 272 -0.49 3.11 -16.21
N VAL A 273 0.08 1.95 -15.95
CA VAL A 273 1.49 1.66 -16.21
C VAL A 273 1.65 0.76 -17.44
N PRO A 274 2.81 0.76 -18.11
CA PRO A 274 3.11 -0.17 -19.20
C PRO A 274 3.00 -1.64 -18.76
N TRP A 275 2.70 -2.54 -19.69
CA TRP A 275 2.71 -3.99 -19.42
C TRP A 275 4.07 -4.48 -18.89
N GLY A 276 5.15 -3.87 -19.37
CA GLY A 276 6.52 -4.13 -18.94
C GLY A 276 7.04 -3.21 -17.83
N ALA A 277 6.16 -2.60 -17.03
CA ALA A 277 6.55 -1.57 -16.07
C ALA A 277 7.72 -1.98 -15.15
N SER A 278 8.67 -1.07 -15.02
CA SER A 278 9.77 -1.14 -14.05
C SER A 278 9.29 -0.79 -12.64
N LEU A 279 10.06 -1.18 -11.62
CA LEU A 279 9.78 -0.77 -10.24
C LEU A 279 9.83 0.76 -10.06
N ALA A 280 10.63 1.47 -10.86
CA ALA A 280 10.69 2.93 -10.85
C ALA A 280 9.36 3.55 -11.33
N GLN A 281 8.81 3.05 -12.44
CA GLN A 281 7.49 3.51 -12.95
C GLN A 281 6.36 3.17 -11.97
N ILE A 282 6.45 2.03 -11.27
CA ILE A 282 5.48 1.66 -10.23
C ILE A 282 5.60 2.62 -9.03
N SER A 283 6.82 2.95 -8.59
CA SER A 283 7.04 3.93 -7.53
C SER A 283 6.51 5.31 -7.90
N GLU A 284 6.74 5.74 -9.16
CA GLU A 284 6.20 6.99 -9.70
C GLU A 284 4.66 6.99 -9.71
N ALA A 285 4.06 5.87 -10.14
CA ALA A 285 2.61 5.70 -10.14
C ALA A 285 2.02 5.77 -8.72
N LEU A 286 2.63 5.09 -7.74
CA LEU A 286 2.20 5.13 -6.35
C LEU A 286 2.33 6.53 -5.74
N THR A 287 3.43 7.23 -6.03
CA THR A 287 3.65 8.63 -5.60
C THR A 287 2.58 9.55 -6.18
N THR A 288 2.26 9.38 -7.46
CA THR A 288 1.22 10.16 -8.15
C THR A 288 -0.16 9.94 -7.52
N LEU A 289 -0.51 8.68 -7.23
CA LEU A 289 -1.76 8.35 -6.53
C LEU A 289 -1.77 8.93 -5.12
N ALA A 290 -0.69 8.75 -4.35
CA ALA A 290 -0.58 9.29 -3.00
C ALA A 290 -0.72 10.82 -2.96
N HIS A 291 -0.05 11.54 -3.86
CA HIS A 291 -0.19 13.01 -3.94
C HIS A 291 -1.61 13.46 -4.28
N LYS A 292 -2.36 12.68 -5.07
CA LYS A 292 -3.74 13.03 -5.40
C LYS A 292 -4.70 12.80 -4.24
N TRP A 293 -4.55 11.69 -3.54
CA TRP A 293 -5.53 11.23 -2.54
C TRP A 293 -5.18 11.62 -1.09
N GLU A 294 -3.89 11.80 -0.82
CA GLU A 294 -3.34 12.17 0.49
C GLU A 294 -2.30 13.31 0.35
N PRO A 295 -2.62 14.45 -0.31
CA PRO A 295 -1.65 15.50 -0.66
C PRO A 295 -0.94 16.13 0.53
N THR A 296 -1.58 16.11 1.70
CA THR A 296 -1.06 16.72 2.93
C THR A 296 -0.41 15.71 3.86
N TRP A 297 -0.40 14.42 3.49
CA TRP A 297 0.23 13.44 4.35
C TRP A 297 1.75 13.63 4.33
N ALA A 298 2.31 13.68 5.53
CA ALA A 298 3.73 13.61 5.77
C ALA A 298 3.93 12.87 7.11
N PRO A 299 5.07 12.19 7.29
CA PRO A 299 5.44 11.66 8.60
C PRO A 299 5.34 12.75 9.66
N ALA A 300 4.83 12.36 10.83
CA ALA A 300 4.57 13.21 11.98
C ALA A 300 5.86 13.85 12.48
#